data_AF-A0AB73NAA8-F1
#
_entry.id   AF-A0AB73NAA8-F1
#
_cell.length_a   1.000
_cell.length_b   1.000
_cell.length_c   1.000
_cell.angle_alpha   90.00
_cell.angle_beta   90.00
_cell.angle_gamma   90.00
#
_symmetry.space_group_name_H-M   'P 1'
#
loop_
_entity.id
_entity.type
_entity.pdbx_description
1 polymer ?
#
loop_
_entity_poly.entity_id
_entity_poly.type
_entity_poly.pdbx_seq_one_letter_code
_entity_poly.pdbx_strand_id
1 'polypeptide(L)' 'MEQKEWETIEDEIAELEEKISLLQEEMNHQGDNFTRLQELQNDVSETEAQLEEKMARWEYLSEWVED' A
#
# COMPACT_ATOMS: atom_id res chain seq x y z
N MET A 1 18.07 -13.81 1.83
CA MET A 1 16.99 -13.32 0.94
C MET A 1 16.40 -12.05 1.53
N GLU A 2 16.34 -11.99 2.86
CA GLU A 2 15.93 -10.89 3.73
C GLU A 2 16.70 -9.58 3.48
N GLN A 3 18.03 -9.61 3.26
CA GLN A 3 18.81 -8.39 2.98
C GLN A 3 18.33 -7.65 1.72
N LYS A 4 17.99 -8.39 0.66
CA LYS A 4 17.47 -7.79 -0.57
C LYS A 4 16.05 -7.26 -0.39
N GLU A 5 15.26 -7.93 0.45
CA GLU A 5 13.91 -7.47 0.79
C GLU A 5 13.96 -6.19 1.63
N TRP A 6 14.91 -6.10 2.57
CA TRP A 6 15.16 -4.87 3.33
C TRP A 6 15.52 -3.68 2.45
N GLU A 7 16.29 -3.91 1.37
CA GLU A 7 16.67 -2.85 0.42
C GLU A 7 15.49 -2.28 -0.39
N THR A 8 14.40 -3.03 -0.57
CA THR A 8 13.28 -2.61 -1.45
C THR A 8 11.97 -2.37 -0.72
N ILE A 9 11.81 -2.88 0.50
CA ILE A 9 10.53 -2.84 1.22
C ILE A 9 10.08 -1.41 1.53
N GLU A 10 11.00 -0.48 1.79
CA GLU A 10 10.66 0.93 2.03
C GLU A 10 10.13 1.62 0.77
N ASP A 11 10.74 1.33 -0.38
CA ASP A 11 10.26 1.81 -1.68
C ASP A 11 8.88 1.20 -2.02
N GLU A 12 8.70 -0.09 -1.78
CA GLU A 12 7.41 -0.78 -1.98
C GLU A 12 6.30 -0.21 -1.08
N ILE A 13 6.61 0.15 0.17
CA ILE A 13 5.67 0.82 1.09
C ILE A 13 5.30 2.21 0.53
N ALA A 14 6.29 3.00 0.11
CA ALA A 14 6.05 4.33 -0.45
C ALA A 14 5.19 4.29 -1.73
N GLU A 15 5.42 3.30 -2.61
CA GLU A 15 4.61 3.09 -3.82
C GLU A 15 3.15 2.74 -3.47
N LEU A 16 2.92 1.93 -2.43
CA LEU A 16 1.58 1.57 -1.96
C LEU A 16 0.85 2.78 -1.37
N GLU A 17 1.53 3.60 -0.58
CA GLU A 17 0.98 4.84 -0.03
C GLU A 17 0.61 5.84 -1.15
N GLU A 18 1.49 6.03 -2.14
CA GLU A 18 1.21 6.88 -3.30
C GLU A 18 0.01 6.35 -4.08
N LYS A 19 -0.06 5.03 -4.33
CA LYS A 19 -1.18 4.40 -5.03
C LYS A 19 -2.51 4.63 -4.30
N ILE A 20 -2.55 4.47 -2.98
CA ILE A 20 -3.75 4.76 -2.18
C ILE A 20 -4.18 6.22 -2.36
N SER A 21 -3.24 7.17 -2.27
CA SER A 21 -3.54 8.60 -2.46
C SER A 21 -4.12 8.88 -3.85
N LEU A 22 -3.55 8.28 -4.90
CA LEU A 22 -4.03 8.45 -6.27
C LEU A 22 -5.43 7.85 -6.48
N LEU A 23 -5.70 6.68 -5.90
CA LEU A 23 -7.02 6.06 -5.96
C LEU A 23 -8.09 6.91 -5.24
N GLN A 24 -7.75 7.45 -4.07
CA GLN A 24 -8.63 8.35 -3.32
C GLN A 24 -8.87 9.68 -4.05
N GLU A 25 -7.84 10.23 -4.72
CA GLU A 25 -8.01 11.41 -5.58
C GLU A 25 -8.94 11.10 -6.75
N GLU A 26 -8.75 9.97 -7.44
CA GLU A 26 -9.60 9.53 -8.53
C GLU A 26 -11.07 9.37 -8.09
N MET A 27 -11.32 8.83 -6.89
CA MET A 27 -12.69 8.73 -6.34
C MET A 27 -13.39 10.10 -6.28
N ASN A 28 -12.68 11.17 -5.94
CA ASN A 28 -13.25 12.52 -5.87
C ASN A 28 -13.72 13.03 -7.25
N HIS A 29 -13.22 12.44 -8.34
CA HIS A 29 -13.61 12.77 -9.71
C HIS A 29 -14.78 11.94 -10.25
N GLN A 30 -15.25 10.91 -9.52
CA GLN A 30 -16.26 9.94 -9.99
C GLN A 30 -17.67 10.15 -9.38
N GLY A 31 -18.01 11.38 -8.99
CA GLY A 31 -19.14 11.71 -8.09
C GLY A 31 -20.55 11.21 -8.46
N ASP A 32 -20.80 10.77 -9.69
CA ASP A 32 -22.06 10.19 -10.16
C ASP A 32 -21.93 8.77 -10.73
N ASN A 33 -20.71 8.22 -10.82
CA ASN A 33 -20.46 6.86 -11.28
C ASN A 33 -20.26 5.90 -10.09
N PHE A 34 -21.38 5.49 -9.48
CA PHE A 34 -21.39 4.62 -8.30
C PHE A 34 -20.72 3.26 -8.52
N THR A 35 -20.80 2.69 -9.73
CA THR A 35 -20.09 1.44 -10.06
C THR A 35 -18.59 1.66 -10.00
N ARG A 36 -18.09 2.73 -10.63
CA ARG A 36 -16.67 3.07 -10.60
C ARG A 36 -16.17 3.41 -9.20
N LEU A 37 -16.97 4.12 -8.41
CA LEU A 37 -16.66 4.42 -7.00
C LEU A 37 -16.52 3.13 -6.17
N GLN A 38 -17.38 2.15 -6.38
CA GLN A 38 -17.29 0.87 -5.67
C GLN A 38 -16.04 0.07 -6.07
N GLU A 39 -15.65 0.09 -7.34
CA GLU A 39 -14.39 -0.51 -7.81
C GLU A 39 -13.19 0.16 -7.15
N LEU A 40 -13.11 1.49 -7.21
CA LEU A 40 -12.01 2.25 -6.61
C LEU A 40 -11.93 2.04 -5.10
N GLN A 41 -13.07 1.97 -4.40
CA GLN A 41 -13.10 1.67 -2.97
C GLN A 41 -12.53 0.28 -2.67
N ASN A 42 -12.82 -0.72 -3.51
CA ASN A 42 -12.26 -2.06 -3.35
C ASN A 42 -10.74 -2.04 -3.61
N ASP A 43 -10.29 -1.33 -4.64
CA ASP A 43 -8.87 -1.18 -4.97
C ASP A 43 -8.09 -0.48 -3.84
N VAL A 44 -8.68 0.53 -3.20
CA VAL A 44 -8.12 1.17 -1.99
C VAL A 44 -7.99 0.16 -0.87
N SER A 45 -9.06 -0.55 -0.52
CA SER A 45 -9.03 -1.52 0.58
C SER A 45 -8.06 -2.68 0.35
N GLU A 46 -7.92 -3.15 -0.89
CA GLU A 46 -6.92 -4.16 -1.24
C GLU A 46 -5.49 -3.62 -1.12
N THR A 47 -5.26 -2.38 -1.55
CA THR A 47 -3.94 -1.74 -1.46
C THR A 47 -3.56 -1.42 -0.01
N GLU A 48 -4.53 -1.02 0.83
CA GLU A 48 -4.35 -0.84 2.28
C GLU A 48 -3.97 -2.17 2.98
N ALA A 49 -4.61 -3.29 2.61
CA ALA A 49 -4.26 -4.59 3.14
C ALA A 49 -2.83 -5.01 2.75
N GLN A 50 -2.41 -4.76 1.51
CA GLN A 50 -1.04 -5.01 1.08
C GLN A 50 -0.04 -4.12 1.82
N LEU A 51 -0.38 -2.85 2.06
CA LEU A 51 0.44 -1.93 2.84
C LEU A 51 0.61 -2.45 4.28
N GLU A 52 -0.47 -2.90 4.92
CA GLU A 52 -0.41 -3.47 6.27
C GLU A 52 0.51 -4.70 6.34
N GLU A 53 0.42 -5.62 5.37
CA GLU A 53 1.30 -6.77 5.27
C GLU A 53 2.78 -6.37 5.11
N LYS A 54 3.05 -5.34 4.30
CA LYS A 54 4.41 -4.82 4.09
C LYS A 54 4.96 -4.12 5.31
N MET A 55 4.14 -3.34 6.02
CA MET A 55 4.52 -2.70 7.28
C MET A 55 4.85 -3.74 8.36
N ALA A 56 4.04 -4.80 8.50
CA ALA A 56 4.32 -5.89 9.43
C ALA A 56 5.60 -6.65 9.05
N ARG A 57 5.88 -6.80 7.75
CA ARG A 57 7.13 -7.40 7.26
C ARG A 57 8.34 -6.49 7.51
N TRP A 58 8.20 -5.19 7.34
CA TRP A 58 9.26 -4.22 7.65
C TRP A 58 9.58 -4.23 9.15
N GLU A 59 8.55 -4.24 10.01
CA GLU A 59 8.73 -4.36 11.47
C GLU A 59 9.51 -5.63 11.82
N TYR A 60 9.10 -6.78 11.26
CA TYR A 60 9.84 -8.03 11.42
C TYR A 60 11.30 -7.85 10.99
N LEU A 61 11.57 -7.38 9.77
CA LEU A 61 12.96 -7.25 9.27
C LEU A 61 13.80 -6.28 10.12
N SER A 62 13.19 -5.23 10.68
CA SER A 62 13.88 -4.25 11.54
C SER A 62 14.43 -4.89 12.82
N GLU A 63 13.69 -5.83 13.43
CA GLU A 63 14.14 -6.58 14.61
C GLU A 63 15.36 -7.48 14.31
N TRP A 64 15.53 -7.96 13.07
CA TRP A 64 16.69 -8.78 12.68
C TRP A 64 17.93 -7.96 12.31
N VAL A 65 17.76 -6.67 12.02
CA VAL A 65 18.86 -5.76 11.67
C VAL A 65 19.48 -5.14 12.92
N GLU A 66 18.76 -5.10 14.05
CA GLU A 66 19.25 -4.56 15.33
C GLU A 66 20.16 -5.52 16.14
N ASP A 67 20.24 -6.81 15.77
CA ASP A 67 21.12 -7.85 16.37
C ASP A 67 22.47 -8.03 15.61
#